data_AF-A0A024FH50-F1
#
_entry.id   AF-A0A024FH50-F1
#
_cell.length_a   1.000
_cell.length_b   1.000
_cell.length_c   1.000
_cell.angle_alpha   90.00
_cell.angle_beta   90.00
_cell.angle_gamma   90.00
#
_symmetry.space_group_name_H-M   'P 1'
#
loop_
_entity.id
_entity.type
_entity.pdbx_description
1 polymer ?
#
loop_
_entity_poly.entity_id
_entity_poly.type
_entity_poly.pdbx_seq_one_letter_code
_entity_poly.pdbx_strand_id
1 'polypeptide(L)'
;MKNIDEETGLDSLNINFKPKGNYTSIISKIKTDKAYFINLYEIDKNKAIDSASKYIYSKLLNDIVPHWYDTPWDFNGHTSTPNNGEIACGYFVSSTLKHLGFNLNRYKMAQAAGLNEAKLL
;
A
#
# COMPACT_ATOMS: atom_id res chain seq x y z
N MET A 1 8.06 -9.62 22.82
CA MET A 1 6.70 -9.07 22.66
C MET A 1 6.83 -7.56 22.59
N LYS A 2 6.54 -6.93 21.44
CA LYS A 2 6.56 -5.46 21.35
C LYS A 2 5.30 -4.93 22.01
N ASN A 3 5.44 -3.93 22.87
CA ASN A 3 4.32 -3.24 23.51
C ASN A 3 3.67 -2.34 22.45
N ILE A 4 2.49 -2.74 21.98
CA ILE A 4 1.64 -1.95 21.09
C ILE A 4 0.69 -1.15 21.99
N ASP A 5 0.56 0.14 21.73
CA ASP A 5 -0.47 0.96 22.37
C ASP A 5 -1.85 0.45 21.92
N GLU A 6 -2.65 -0.04 22.86
CA GLU A 6 -3.96 -0.62 22.55
C GLU A 6 -4.96 0.40 22.00
N GLU A 7 -4.82 1.68 22.38
CA GLU A 7 -5.69 2.80 22.00
C GLU A 7 -5.37 3.32 20.59
N THR A 8 -4.08 3.49 20.28
CA THR A 8 -3.65 4.04 18.99
C THR A 8 -3.31 2.98 17.94
N GLY A 9 -2.96 1.76 18.37
CA GLY A 9 -2.49 0.66 17.51
C GLY A 9 -1.05 0.83 17.01
N LEU A 10 -0.31 1.79 17.57
CA LEU A 10 1.05 2.16 17.18
C LEU A 10 2.09 1.46 18.07
N ASP A 11 3.22 1.02 17.49
CA ASP A 11 4.38 0.55 18.27
C ASP A 11 5.34 1.69 18.64
N SER A 12 6.45 1.37 19.32
CA SER A 12 7.49 2.33 19.69
C SER A 12 8.15 3.05 18.51
N LEU A 13 7.95 2.56 17.27
CA LEU A 13 8.42 3.16 16.02
C LEU A 13 7.27 3.88 15.28
N ASN A 14 6.12 4.05 15.92
CA ASN A 14 4.92 4.66 15.35
C ASN A 14 4.39 3.91 14.11
N ILE A 15 4.57 2.58 14.08
CA ILE A 15 4.07 1.70 13.02
C ILE A 15 2.67 1.24 13.39
N ASN A 16 1.70 1.43 12.49
CA ASN A 16 0.33 0.95 12.68
C ASN A 16 0.23 -0.54 12.34
N PHE A 17 -0.13 -1.38 13.32
CA PHE A 17 -0.37 -2.81 13.11
C PHE A 17 -1.85 -3.19 13.01
N LYS A 18 -2.77 -2.26 13.30
CA LYS A 18 -4.20 -2.57 13.35
C LYS A 18 -4.91 -2.05 12.09
N PRO A 19 -5.58 -2.93 11.31
CA PRO A 19 -6.39 -2.48 10.19
C PRO A 19 -7.56 -1.64 10.68
N LYS A 20 -7.84 -0.56 9.96
CA LYS A 20 -9.01 0.30 10.17
C LYS A 20 -9.90 0.25 8.93
N GLY A 21 -11.21 0.28 9.12
CA GLY A 21 -12.20 0.30 8.04
C GLY A 21 -12.24 -0.97 7.18
N ASN A 22 -12.88 -0.88 6.01
CA ASN A 22 -12.98 -1.97 5.05
C ASN A 22 -11.98 -1.80 3.90
N TYR A 23 -11.21 -2.86 3.59
CA TYR A 23 -10.15 -2.82 2.58
C TYR A 23 -10.64 -2.39 1.19
N THR A 24 -11.78 -2.92 0.73
CA THR A 24 -12.33 -2.59 -0.59
C THR A 24 -12.82 -1.14 -0.66
N SER A 25 -13.42 -0.63 0.42
CA SER A 25 -13.83 0.76 0.53
C SER A 25 -12.62 1.71 0.52
N ILE A 26 -11.52 1.33 1.17
CA ILE A 26 -10.25 2.10 1.15
C ILE A 26 -9.70 2.21 -0.27
N ILE A 27 -9.60 1.09 -0.99
CA ILE A 27 -9.11 1.07 -2.38
C ILE A 27 -10.00 1.92 -3.29
N SER A 28 -11.32 1.78 -3.14
CA SER A 28 -12.29 2.59 -3.89
C SER A 28 -12.09 4.09 -3.63
N LYS A 29 -11.89 4.47 -2.35
CA LYS A 29 -11.63 5.85 -1.98
C LYS A 29 -10.33 6.39 -2.57
N ILE A 30 -9.23 5.63 -2.52
CA ILE A 30 -7.94 6.03 -3.12
C ILE A 30 -8.09 6.29 -4.62
N LYS A 31 -8.83 5.43 -5.32
CA LYS A 31 -9.12 5.60 -6.75
C LYS A 31 -9.86 6.91 -7.03
N THR A 32 -10.81 7.29 -6.18
CA THR A 32 -11.55 8.55 -6.30
C THR A 32 -10.67 9.75 -5.94
N ASP A 33 -9.92 9.67 -4.84
CA ASP A 33 -9.03 10.74 -4.35
C ASP A 33 -7.93 11.08 -5.39
N LYS A 34 -7.57 10.13 -6.27
CA LYS A 34 -6.64 10.38 -7.40
C LYS A 34 -7.07 11.56 -8.27
N ALA A 35 -8.38 11.78 -8.48
CA ALA A 35 -8.88 12.89 -9.29
C ALA A 35 -8.53 14.26 -8.70
N TYR A 36 -8.52 14.38 -7.36
CA TYR A 36 -8.09 15.59 -6.67
C TYR A 36 -6.63 15.93 -7.00
N PHE A 37 -5.73 14.94 -6.94
CA PHE A 37 -4.31 15.16 -7.22
C PHE A 37 -4.03 15.46 -8.69
N ILE A 38 -4.79 14.88 -9.62
CA ILE A 38 -4.71 15.21 -11.05
C ILE A 38 -5.06 16.68 -11.27
N ASN A 39 -6.20 17.14 -10.74
CA ASN A 39 -6.60 18.54 -10.87
C ASN A 39 -5.60 19.48 -10.19
N LEU A 40 -5.08 19.11 -9.02
CA LEU A 40 -4.06 19.91 -8.33
C LEU A 40 -2.76 19.98 -9.12
N TYR A 41 -2.37 18.92 -9.83
CA TYR A 41 -1.15 18.88 -10.64
C TYR A 41 -1.19 19.87 -11.81
N GLU A 42 -2.37 20.06 -12.43
CA GLU A 42 -2.59 21.04 -13.49
C GLU A 42 -2.50 22.49 -12.97
N ILE A 43 -2.81 22.72 -11.69
CA ILE A 43 -2.83 24.06 -11.06
C ILE A 43 -1.47 24.40 -10.46
N ASP A 44 -0.90 23.48 -9.67
CA ASP A 44 0.35 23.64 -8.94
C ASP A 44 1.03 22.27 -8.80
N LYS A 45 1.92 22.00 -9.75
CA LYS A 45 2.70 20.76 -9.83
C LYS A 45 3.47 20.45 -8.53
N ASN A 46 4.12 21.44 -7.93
CA ASN A 46 4.97 21.20 -6.76
C ASN A 46 4.12 20.84 -5.54
N LYS A 47 3.03 21.60 -5.33
CA LYS A 47 2.08 21.31 -4.25
C LYS A 47 1.37 19.97 -4.46
N ALA A 48 1.04 19.63 -5.71
CA ALA A 48 0.45 18.34 -6.04
C ALA A 48 1.37 17.19 -5.67
N ILE A 49 2.65 17.25 -6.06
CA ILE A 49 3.64 16.21 -5.76
C ILE A 49 3.86 16.08 -4.25
N ASP A 50 4.04 17.18 -3.52
CA ASP A 50 4.21 17.15 -2.05
C ASP A 50 2.98 16.55 -1.36
N SER A 51 1.78 16.99 -1.74
CA SER A 51 0.52 16.52 -1.13
C SER A 51 0.25 15.06 -1.47
N ALA A 52 0.48 14.65 -2.72
CA ALA A 52 0.30 13.27 -3.16
C ALA A 52 1.31 12.34 -2.47
N SER A 53 2.57 12.77 -2.31
CA SER A 53 3.59 12.01 -1.59
C SER A 53 3.17 11.72 -0.14
N LYS A 54 2.77 12.76 0.60
CA LYS A 54 2.27 12.63 1.98
C LYS A 54 1.02 11.74 2.06
N TYR A 55 0.11 11.90 1.11
CA TYR A 55 -1.10 11.09 1.04
C TYR A 55 -0.79 9.61 0.79
N ILE A 56 0.02 9.29 -0.21
CA ILE A 56 0.41 7.91 -0.55
C ILE A 56 1.15 7.27 0.61
N TYR A 57 2.08 7.98 1.24
CA TYR A 57 2.80 7.51 2.42
C TYR A 57 1.84 7.13 3.55
N SER A 58 0.90 8.01 3.88
CA SER A 58 -0.10 7.75 4.91
C SER A 58 -1.02 6.58 4.54
N LYS A 59 -1.54 6.54 3.30
CA LYS A 59 -2.42 5.46 2.84
C LYS A 59 -1.72 4.11 2.83
N LEU A 60 -0.47 4.06 2.39
CA LEU A 60 0.29 2.82 2.37
C LEU A 60 0.46 2.28 3.80
N LEU A 61 1.03 3.09 4.70
CA LEU A 61 1.44 2.61 6.03
C LEU A 61 0.27 2.47 7.01
N ASN A 62 -0.75 3.33 6.93
CA ASN A 62 -1.81 3.36 7.93
C ASN A 62 -3.10 2.68 7.48
N ASP A 63 -3.35 2.58 6.17
CA ASP A 63 -4.63 2.08 5.65
C ASP A 63 -4.49 0.80 4.82
N ILE A 64 -3.37 0.60 4.11
CA ILE A 64 -3.18 -0.57 3.23
C ILE A 64 -2.41 -1.68 3.94
N VAL A 65 -1.16 -1.42 4.34
CA VAL A 65 -0.27 -2.43 4.97
C VAL A 65 -0.91 -3.09 6.20
N PRO A 66 -1.65 -2.38 7.07
CA PRO A 66 -2.20 -3.01 8.26
C PRO A 66 -3.20 -4.13 8.00
N HIS A 67 -3.87 -4.13 6.84
CA HIS A 67 -4.76 -5.23 6.46
C HIS A 67 -4.01 -6.50 6.06
N TRP A 68 -2.74 -6.40 5.67
CA TRP A 68 -1.91 -7.53 5.25
C TRP A 68 -1.15 -8.22 6.39
N TYR A 69 -1.17 -7.65 7.60
CA TYR A 69 -0.68 -8.39 8.75
C TYR A 69 -1.46 -9.69 8.90
N ASP A 70 -0.77 -10.74 9.36
CA ASP A 70 -1.26 -12.11 9.49
C ASP A 70 -1.58 -12.85 8.18
N THR A 71 -1.36 -12.21 7.00
CA THR A 71 -1.42 -12.95 5.73
C THR A 71 -0.21 -13.89 5.66
N PRO A 72 -0.41 -15.22 5.54
CA PRO A 72 0.69 -16.17 5.52
C PRO A 72 1.65 -15.91 4.35
N TRP A 73 2.94 -16.11 4.60
CA TRP A 73 3.97 -16.00 3.59
C TRP A 73 4.23 -17.37 2.94
N ASP A 74 4.36 -17.38 1.61
CA ASP A 74 4.86 -18.51 0.83
C ASP A 74 5.67 -18.00 -0.37
N PHE A 75 6.70 -18.73 -0.79
CA PHE A 75 7.55 -18.34 -1.92
C PHE A 75 6.78 -18.25 -3.25
N ASN A 76 5.79 -19.12 -3.43
CA ASN A 76 4.90 -19.16 -4.58
C ASN A 76 3.57 -18.40 -4.32
N GLY A 77 3.40 -17.85 -3.12
CA GLY A 77 2.22 -17.12 -2.70
C GLY A 77 1.92 -15.92 -3.61
N HIS A 78 0.73 -15.88 -4.19
CA HIS A 78 0.34 -14.86 -5.15
C HIS A 78 -1.04 -14.25 -4.85
N THR A 79 -1.56 -14.37 -3.62
CA THR A 79 -2.86 -13.76 -3.29
C THR A 79 -2.86 -12.25 -3.49
N SER A 80 -3.96 -11.72 -4.01
CA SER A 80 -4.21 -10.28 -4.11
C SER A 80 -5.21 -9.79 -3.07
N THR A 81 -5.59 -10.63 -2.10
CA THR A 81 -6.55 -10.29 -1.05
C THR A 81 -5.90 -10.54 0.30
N PRO A 82 -5.84 -9.55 1.20
CA PRO A 82 -5.28 -9.75 2.53
C PRO A 82 -6.02 -10.87 3.27
N ASN A 83 -5.28 -11.70 3.99
CA ASN A 83 -5.78 -12.79 4.84
C ASN A 83 -6.60 -13.86 4.11
N ASN A 84 -6.43 -13.97 2.79
CA ASN A 84 -7.09 -14.99 1.97
C ASN A 84 -6.06 -15.65 1.04
N GLY A 85 -5.39 -16.68 1.54
CA GLY A 85 -4.28 -17.37 0.86
C GLY A 85 -2.91 -16.81 1.27
N GLU A 86 -1.89 -17.12 0.47
CA GLU A 86 -0.49 -16.86 0.80
C GLU A 86 0.12 -15.80 -0.12
N ILE A 87 1.14 -15.07 0.35
CA ILE A 87 1.80 -14.00 -0.41
C ILE A 87 3.33 -14.02 -0.29
N ALA A 88 4.01 -13.92 -1.44
CA ALA A 88 5.46 -13.69 -1.49
C ALA A 88 5.81 -12.20 -1.41
N CYS A 89 7.07 -11.88 -1.07
CA CYS A 89 7.53 -10.51 -0.84
C CYS A 89 7.27 -9.55 -2.03
N GLY A 90 7.63 -9.96 -3.25
CA GLY A 90 7.39 -9.15 -4.45
C GLY A 90 5.91 -9.00 -4.79
N TYR A 91 5.09 -10.02 -4.48
CA TYR A 91 3.65 -9.91 -4.65
C TYR A 91 3.02 -8.97 -3.61
N PHE A 92 3.54 -8.91 -2.38
CA PHE A 92 3.08 -7.94 -1.39
C PHE A 92 3.33 -6.50 -1.85
N VAL A 93 4.55 -6.18 -2.29
CA VAL A 93 4.91 -4.84 -2.80
C VAL A 93 4.05 -4.47 -4.02
N SER A 94 4.04 -5.33 -5.04
CA SER A 94 3.30 -5.04 -6.27
C SER A 94 1.77 -4.99 -6.07
N SER A 95 1.19 -5.80 -5.18
CA SER A 95 -0.25 -5.74 -4.86
C SER A 95 -0.61 -4.44 -4.17
N THR A 96 0.14 -4.05 -3.14
CA THR A 96 -0.14 -2.83 -2.37
C THR A 96 0.01 -1.58 -3.23
N LEU A 97 1.05 -1.50 -4.08
CA LEU A 97 1.18 -0.42 -5.06
C LEU A 97 0.05 -0.41 -6.10
N LYS A 98 -0.37 -1.59 -6.60
CA LYS A 98 -1.52 -1.67 -7.51
C LYS A 98 -2.80 -1.14 -6.85
N HIS A 99 -3.01 -1.50 -5.58
CA HIS A 99 -4.18 -1.07 -4.79
C HIS A 99 -4.15 0.42 -4.41
N LEU A 100 -2.95 1.02 -4.34
CA LEU A 100 -2.78 2.48 -4.26
C LEU A 100 -3.08 3.22 -5.57
N GLY A 101 -3.36 2.51 -6.66
CA GLY A 101 -3.78 3.10 -7.94
C GLY A 101 -2.63 3.35 -8.93
N PHE A 102 -1.45 2.76 -8.70
CA PHE A 102 -0.36 2.75 -9.67
C PHE A 102 -0.68 1.83 -10.86
N ASN A 103 -0.35 2.30 -12.07
CA ASN A 103 -0.59 1.53 -13.29
C ASN A 103 0.57 0.58 -13.59
N LEU A 104 0.64 -0.54 -12.87
CA LEU A 104 1.70 -1.54 -13.03
C LEU A 104 1.15 -2.93 -13.37
N ASN A 105 2.01 -3.78 -13.94
CA ASN A 105 1.76 -5.21 -14.06
C ASN A 105 2.31 -5.92 -12.80
N ARG A 106 1.40 -6.39 -11.96
CA ARG A 106 1.71 -6.98 -10.66
C ARG A 106 2.67 -8.18 -10.77
N TYR A 107 2.44 -9.07 -11.72
CA TYR A 107 3.25 -10.28 -11.89
C TYR A 107 4.66 -9.97 -12.38
N LYS A 108 4.79 -9.11 -13.39
CA LYS A 108 6.10 -8.72 -13.92
C LYS A 108 6.95 -8.01 -12.88
N MET A 109 6.33 -7.16 -12.06
CA MET A 109 7.01 -6.45 -10.97
C MET A 109 7.45 -7.42 -9.87
N ALA A 110 6.53 -8.27 -9.38
CA ALA A 110 6.82 -9.23 -8.31
C ALA A 110 7.95 -10.21 -8.63
N GLN A 111 8.12 -10.54 -9.92
CA GLN A 111 9.14 -11.48 -10.40
C GLN A 111 10.45 -10.80 -10.82
N ALA A 112 10.49 -9.46 -10.83
CA ALA A 112 11.70 -8.74 -11.14
C ALA A 112 12.72 -8.89 -10.00
N ALA A 113 14.01 -8.88 -10.32
CA ALA A 113 15.05 -8.71 -9.30
C ALA A 113 14.79 -7.38 -8.57
N GLY A 114 14.97 -7.34 -7.24
CA GLY A 114 14.57 -6.17 -6.42
C GLY A 114 15.10 -4.83 -6.92
N LEU A 115 16.32 -4.78 -7.48
CA LEU A 115 16.89 -3.56 -8.09
C LEU A 115 16.15 -3.10 -9.35
N ASN A 116 15.57 -4.04 -10.11
CA ASN A 116 14.82 -3.76 -11.32
C ASN A 116 13.33 -3.51 -11.05
N GLU A 117 12.82 -3.91 -9.89
CA GLU A 117 11.43 -3.73 -9.50
C GLU A 117 11.02 -2.25 -9.51
N ALA A 118 11.84 -1.37 -8.93
CA ALA A 118 11.58 0.07 -8.86
C ALA A 118 11.58 0.76 -10.24
N LYS A 119 12.22 0.18 -11.25
CA LYS A 119 12.31 0.76 -12.61
C LYS A 119 11.07 0.48 -13.47
N LEU A 120 10.13 -0.33 -12.96
CA LEU A 120 8.91 -0.72 -13.67
C LEU A 120 7.70 0.20 -13.35
N LEU A 121 7.90 1.24 -12.53
CA LEU A 121 6.94 2.29 -12.20
C LEU A 121 7.01 3.44 -13.19
#